data_AF-A0A6A6MTK4-F1
#
_entry.id   AF-A0A6A6MTK4-F1
#
_cell.length_a   1.000
_cell.length_b   1.000
_cell.length_c   1.000
_cell.angle_alpha   90.00
_cell.angle_beta   90.00
_cell.angle_gamma   90.00
#
_symmetry.space_group_name_H-M   'P 1'
#
loop_
_entity.id
_entity.type
_entity.pdbx_description
1 polymer ?
#
loop_
_entity_poly.entity_id
_entity_poly.type
_entity_poly.pdbx_seq_one_letter_code
_entity_poly.pdbx_strand_id
1 'polypeptide(L)'
;MCGPSIKGSYIPYRDSKLTRILQDVLEGNSRTALLCCCSPSPSNAEETLSALRFGARAKHIKTSPFVNRSQDKLAKKHVDVAATKDESFEDLESAYEDVTLLTISSLQQAVEELVLTIEKVGKIREDPIGPISINDDF
;
A
#
# COMPACT_ATOMS: atom_id res chain seq x y z
N MET A 1 -5.43 25.36 37.53
CA MET A 1 -5.20 24.96 36.13
C MET A 1 -6.24 23.89 35.80
N CYS A 2 -7.41 24.28 35.29
CA CYS A 2 -8.39 23.31 34.80
C CYS A 2 -7.86 22.73 33.49
N GLY A 3 -7.39 21.49 33.51
CA GLY A 3 -7.15 20.72 32.29
C GLY A 3 -8.51 20.25 31.74
N PRO A 4 -8.91 20.59 30.50
CA PRO A 4 -10.20 20.19 30.01
C PRO A 4 -10.17 18.75 29.46
N SER A 5 -11.11 17.96 29.97
CA SER A 5 -11.82 16.82 29.38
C SER A 5 -11.35 16.32 28.00
N ILE A 6 -10.96 15.03 27.95
CA ILE A 6 -10.82 14.24 26.72
C ILE A 6 -12.22 14.09 26.08
N LYS A 7 -12.61 15.07 25.26
CA LYS A 7 -13.64 14.96 24.24
C LYS A 7 -12.98 15.26 22.90
N GLY A 8 -12.58 14.20 22.19
CA GLY A 8 -11.88 14.27 20.91
C GLY A 8 -10.46 14.80 21.05
N SER A 9 -9.47 13.92 21.01
CA SER A 9 -8.06 14.32 20.94
C SER A 9 -7.85 15.30 19.79
N TYR A 10 -7.20 16.44 20.06
CA TYR A 10 -6.86 17.41 19.03
C TYR A 10 -6.01 16.74 17.95
N ILE A 11 -6.47 16.77 16.69
CA ILE A 11 -5.70 16.28 15.55
C ILE A 11 -4.93 17.47 14.94
N PRO A 12 -3.59 17.44 14.90
CA PRO A 12 -2.75 18.61 14.58
C PRO A 12 -2.67 18.93 13.08
N TYR A 13 -3.80 18.99 12.36
CA TYR A 13 -3.81 19.37 10.94
C TYR A 13 -3.26 20.78 10.69
N ARG A 14 -3.29 21.66 11.71
CA ARG A 14 -2.88 23.06 11.61
C ARG A 14 -1.37 23.30 11.79
N ASP A 15 -0.61 22.29 12.21
CA ASP A 15 0.82 22.43 12.50
C ASP A 15 1.65 22.64 11.22
N SER A 16 1.14 22.19 10.07
CA SER A 16 1.76 22.45 8.76
C SER A 16 0.75 22.88 7.72
N LYS A 17 1.22 23.63 6.71
CA LYS A 17 0.38 24.00 5.54
C LYS A 17 -0.06 22.76 4.76
N LEU A 18 0.82 21.74 4.67
CA LEU A 18 0.54 20.50 3.95
C LEU A 18 -0.63 19.74 4.60
N THR A 19 -0.54 19.47 5.90
CA THR A 19 -1.60 18.76 6.65
C THR A 19 -2.92 19.53 6.69
N ARG A 20 -2.88 20.86 6.57
CA ARG A 20 -4.08 21.70 6.49
C ARG A 20 -4.78 21.57 5.14
N ILE A 21 -4.04 21.48 4.04
CA ILE A 21 -4.61 21.23 2.71
C ILE A 21 -5.15 19.80 2.64
N LEU A 22 -4.45 18.85 3.24
CA LEU A 22 -4.83 17.43 3.24
C LEU A 22 -5.91 17.07 4.28
N GLN A 23 -6.43 18.02 5.06
CA GLN A 23 -7.40 17.72 6.11
C GLN A 23 -8.64 17.00 5.55
N ASP A 24 -9.20 17.48 4.45
CA ASP A 24 -10.37 16.86 3.80
C ASP A 24 -10.05 15.47 3.22
N VAL A 25 -8.79 15.24 2.82
CA VAL A 25 -8.29 13.95 2.33
C VAL A 25 -8.16 12.92 3.46
N LEU A 26 -7.92 13.37 4.69
CA LEU A 26 -7.66 12.52 5.86
C LEU A 26 -8.89 12.27 6.73
N GLU A 27 -9.89 13.15 6.73
CA GLU A 27 -11.08 13.01 7.60
C GLU A 27 -12.40 13.38 6.89
N GLY A 28 -12.36 13.94 5.68
CA GLY A 28 -13.51 14.56 5.02
C GLY A 28 -14.01 13.81 3.78
N ASN A 29 -14.37 14.60 2.76
CA ASN A 29 -14.97 14.10 1.54
C ASN A 29 -13.90 13.72 0.49
N SER A 30 -13.23 12.60 0.74
CA SER A 30 -12.21 12.11 -0.20
C SER A 30 -12.14 10.60 -0.30
N ARG A 31 -11.89 10.11 -1.51
CA ARG A 31 -11.43 8.75 -1.77
C ARG A 31 -9.91 8.82 -1.91
N THR A 32 -9.20 8.28 -0.93
CA THR A 32 -7.75 8.45 -0.81
C THR A 32 -7.03 7.12 -0.98
N ALA A 33 -5.99 7.11 -1.80
CA ALA A 33 -5.03 6.02 -1.91
C ALA A 33 -3.63 6.52 -1.56
N LEU A 34 -2.82 5.67 -0.93
CA LEU A 34 -1.44 5.97 -0.56
C LEU A 34 -0.50 4.96 -1.23
N LEU A 35 0.41 5.46 -2.06
CA LEU A 35 1.47 4.67 -2.68
C LEU A 35 2.76 4.80 -1.87
N CYS A 36 3.23 3.68 -1.31
CA CYS A 36 4.48 3.65 -0.54
C CYS A 36 5.65 3.26 -1.46
N CYS A 37 6.40 4.24 -1.94
CA CYS A 37 7.60 4.00 -2.75
C CYS A 37 8.79 3.65 -1.84
N CYS A 38 9.24 2.40 -1.90
CA CYS A 38 10.31 1.89 -1.04
C CYS A 38 11.51 1.41 -1.85
N SER A 39 12.70 1.49 -1.25
CA SER A 39 13.93 0.99 -1.87
C SER A 39 14.21 -0.46 -1.43
N PRO A 40 14.60 -1.36 -2.36
CA PRO A 40 15.00 -2.73 -2.02
C PRO A 40 16.43 -2.84 -1.49
N SER A 41 17.21 -1.75 -1.45
CA SER A 41 18.60 -1.78 -0.99
C SER A 41 18.67 -2.00 0.53
N PRO A 42 19.55 -2.89 1.04
CA PRO A 42 19.73 -3.11 2.48
C PRO A 42 20.09 -1.84 3.25
N SER A 43 20.84 -0.92 2.61
CA SER A 43 21.20 0.38 3.19
C SER A 43 19.99 1.26 3.53
N ASN A 44 18.85 1.04 2.87
CA ASN A 44 17.61 1.79 3.07
C ASN A 44 16.57 1.00 3.88
N ALA A 45 16.93 -0.15 4.47
CA ALA A 45 15.98 -1.04 5.12
C ALA A 45 15.22 -0.37 6.28
N GLU A 46 15.88 0.49 7.07
CA GLU A 46 15.25 1.20 8.19
C GLU A 46 14.21 2.22 7.72
N GLU A 47 14.55 3.01 6.71
CA GLU A 47 13.64 4.00 6.11
C GLU A 47 12.46 3.33 5.41
N THR A 48 12.72 2.27 4.65
CA THR A 48 11.68 1.42 4.05
C THR A 48 10.73 0.88 5.12
N LEU A 49 11.24 0.37 6.24
CA LEU A 49 10.42 -0.13 7.34
C LEU A 49 9.57 0.99 7.95
N SER A 50 10.14 2.18 8.13
CA SER A 50 9.42 3.35 8.64
C SER A 50 8.28 3.79 7.71
N ALA A 51 8.53 3.82 6.40
CA ALA A 51 7.52 4.13 5.38
C ALA A 51 6.39 3.08 5.36
N LEU A 52 6.73 1.78 5.43
CA LEU A 52 5.74 0.70 5.48
C LEU A 52 4.89 0.76 6.76
N ARG A 53 5.50 1.04 7.90
CA ARG A 53 4.79 1.25 9.17
C ARG A 53 3.85 2.44 9.10
N PHE A 54 4.25 3.52 8.43
CA PHE A 54 3.37 4.66 8.16
C PHE A 54 2.18 4.25 7.28
N GLY A 55 2.43 3.55 6.17
CA GLY A 55 1.38 3.04 5.29
C GLY A 55 0.39 2.11 6.00
N ALA A 56 0.88 1.22 6.85
CA ALA A 56 0.04 0.34 7.66
C ALA A 56 -0.90 1.12 8.60
N ARG A 57 -0.41 2.20 9.23
CA ARG A 57 -1.27 3.09 10.04
C ARG A 57 -2.25 3.88 9.18
N ALA A 58 -1.79 4.42 8.05
CA ALA A 58 -2.60 5.22 7.14
C ALA A 58 -3.77 4.43 6.55
N LYS A 59 -3.62 3.11 6.34
CA LYS A 59 -4.69 2.19 5.93
C LYS A 59 -5.92 2.22 6.86
N HIS A 60 -5.73 2.53 8.14
CA HIS A 60 -6.82 2.55 9.12
C HIS A 60 -7.57 3.88 9.19
N ILE A 61 -7.15 4.88 8.41
CA ILE A 61 -7.87 6.15 8.29
C ILE A 61 -9.19 5.89 7.56
N LYS A 62 -10.28 6.39 8.15
CA LYS A 62 -11.63 6.26 7.59
C LYS A 62 -12.12 7.62 7.13
N THR A 63 -12.48 7.74 5.85
CA THR A 63 -13.15 8.92 5.29
C THR A 63 -14.61 8.60 4.97
N SER A 64 -15.44 9.63 4.83
CA SER A 64 -16.85 9.50 4.45
C SER A 64 -17.13 10.28 3.17
N PRO A 65 -16.71 9.76 2.00
CA PRO A 65 -16.89 10.46 0.74
C PRO A 65 -18.37 10.53 0.32
N PHE A 66 -18.78 11.68 -0.22
CA PHE A 66 -20.10 11.92 -0.77
C PHE A 66 -20.02 12.67 -2.11
N VAL A 67 -21.02 12.46 -2.97
CA VAL A 67 -21.05 13.09 -4.30
C VAL A 67 -21.32 14.58 -4.17
N ASN A 68 -20.38 15.41 -4.60
CA ASN A 68 -20.55 16.85 -4.68
C ASN A 68 -21.50 17.19 -5.85
N ARG A 69 -22.76 17.52 -5.54
CA ARG A 69 -23.70 18.06 -6.54
C ARG A 69 -23.54 19.57 -6.60
N SER A 70 -23.15 20.11 -7.75
CA SER A 70 -23.12 21.56 -7.96
C SER A 70 -24.53 22.14 -7.87
N GLN A 71 -24.68 23.24 -7.13
CA GLN A 71 -25.96 23.94 -6.97
C GLN A 71 -26.41 24.68 -8.25
N ASP A 72 -25.67 24.58 -9.36
CA ASP A 72 -26.02 25.22 -10.64
C ASP A 72 -27.31 24.68 -11.27
N LYS A 73 -27.92 23.63 -10.69
CA LYS A 73 -29.20 23.06 -11.14
C LYS A 73 -30.42 23.58 -10.38
N LEU A 74 -30.32 24.62 -9.54
CA LEU A 74 -31.47 25.28 -8.90
C LEU A 74 -32.35 26.09 -9.88
N ALA A 75 -32.27 25.83 -11.19
CA ALA A 75 -33.22 26.35 -12.17
C ALA A 75 -34.12 25.27 -12.82
N LYS A 76 -33.96 23.97 -12.52
CA LYS A 76 -34.84 22.94 -13.11
C LYS A 76 -35.30 21.89 -12.10
N LYS A 77 -36.51 22.18 -11.60
CA LYS A 77 -37.65 21.28 -11.36
C LYS A 77 -37.47 20.14 -10.36
N HIS A 78 -38.33 20.19 -9.34
CA HIS A 78 -39.04 19.04 -8.79
C HIS A 78 -39.29 17.96 -9.85
N VAL A 79 -38.59 16.84 -9.78
CA VAL A 79 -39.10 15.50 -10.07
C VAL A 79 -38.25 14.53 -9.25
N ASP A 80 -38.94 13.65 -8.53
CA ASP A 80 -38.42 12.50 -7.81
C ASP A 80 -37.43 11.68 -8.65
N VAL A 81 -36.52 10.95 -8.01
CA VAL A 81 -36.18 9.55 -8.32
C VAL A 81 -35.02 9.08 -7.44
N ALA A 82 -35.24 7.89 -6.89
CA ALA A 82 -34.40 7.10 -6.01
C ALA A 82 -33.08 6.63 -6.66
N ALA A 83 -32.20 6.14 -5.78
CA ALA A 83 -31.18 5.12 -6.02
C ALA A 83 -30.20 5.30 -7.20
N THR A 84 -28.95 5.68 -6.89
CA THR A 84 -27.75 5.31 -7.67
C THR A 84 -26.57 5.04 -6.73
N LYS A 85 -26.73 4.07 -5.84
CA LYS A 85 -25.60 3.25 -5.38
C LYS A 85 -25.66 2.01 -6.28
N ASP A 86 -24.55 1.66 -6.94
CA ASP A 86 -24.15 0.28 -7.27
C ASP A 86 -23.10 0.26 -8.40
N GLU A 87 -23.29 0.94 -9.54
CA GLU A 87 -22.38 0.74 -10.71
C GLU A 87 -20.90 1.13 -10.48
N SER A 88 -20.62 2.22 -9.76
CA SER A 88 -19.23 2.72 -9.62
C SER A 88 -18.35 1.95 -8.62
N PHE A 89 -18.93 1.00 -7.86
CA PHE A 89 -18.18 0.19 -6.90
C PHE A 89 -17.69 -1.11 -7.56
N GLU A 90 -18.50 -1.69 -8.43
CA GLU A 90 -18.17 -2.90 -9.20
C GLU A 90 -16.99 -2.67 -10.16
N ASP A 91 -16.94 -1.53 -10.85
CA ASP A 91 -15.81 -1.18 -11.72
C ASP A 91 -14.48 -1.04 -10.94
N LEU A 92 -14.55 -0.45 -9.73
CA LEU A 92 -13.36 -0.25 -8.90
C LEU A 92 -12.90 -1.56 -8.27
N GLU A 93 -13.83 -2.42 -7.87
CA GLU A 93 -13.55 -3.75 -7.31
C GLU A 93 -12.97 -4.67 -8.39
N SER A 94 -13.53 -4.67 -9.60
CA SER A 94 -12.98 -5.39 -10.76
C SER A 94 -11.56 -4.92 -11.11
N ALA A 95 -11.32 -3.61 -11.15
CA ALA A 95 -9.97 -3.10 -11.41
C ALA A 95 -8.98 -3.48 -10.29
N TYR A 96 -9.43 -3.53 -9.03
CA TYR A 96 -8.62 -3.99 -7.91
C TYR A 96 -8.32 -5.49 -7.99
N GLU A 97 -9.28 -6.29 -8.43
CA GLU A 97 -9.15 -7.74 -8.58
C GLU A 97 -8.18 -8.09 -9.72
N ASP A 98 -8.26 -7.39 -10.85
CA ASP A 98 -7.30 -7.51 -11.96
C ASP A 98 -5.87 -7.16 -11.54
N VAL A 99 -5.68 -6.03 -10.85
CA VAL A 99 -4.36 -5.62 -10.33
C VAL A 99 -3.84 -6.63 -9.31
N THR A 100 -4.71 -7.17 -8.46
CA THR A 100 -4.35 -8.19 -7.46
C THR A 100 -3.93 -9.50 -8.14
N LEU A 101 -4.65 -9.97 -9.15
CA LEU A 101 -4.29 -11.16 -9.92
C LEU A 101 -2.96 -10.98 -10.68
N LEU A 102 -2.76 -9.84 -11.34
CA LEU A 102 -1.52 -9.52 -12.05
C LEU A 102 -0.30 -9.54 -11.11
N THR A 103 -0.44 -8.95 -9.91
CA THR A 103 0.63 -8.90 -8.93
C THR A 103 0.93 -10.26 -8.30
N ILE A 104 -0.10 -11.04 -7.96
CA ILE A 104 0.08 -12.42 -7.45
C ILE A 104 0.80 -13.27 -8.49
N SER A 105 0.34 -13.24 -9.74
CA SER A 105 0.91 -14.07 -10.80
C SER A 105 2.38 -13.72 -11.08
N SER A 106 2.70 -12.42 -11.12
CA SER A 106 4.08 -11.95 -11.28
C SER A 106 4.98 -12.35 -10.10
N LEU A 107 4.49 -12.30 -8.86
CA LEU A 107 5.23 -12.73 -7.68
C LEU A 107 5.43 -14.25 -7.64
N GLN A 108 4.41 -15.04 -7.99
CA GLN A 108 4.52 -16.50 -8.06
C GLN A 108 5.60 -16.91 -9.08
N GLN A 109 5.62 -16.28 -10.25
CA GLN A 109 6.64 -16.54 -11.27
C GLN A 109 8.05 -16.19 -10.78
N ALA A 110 8.21 -15.04 -10.11
CA ALA A 110 9.49 -14.65 -9.53
C ALA A 110 9.98 -15.62 -8.43
N VAL A 111 9.06 -16.14 -7.61
CA VAL A 111 9.38 -17.16 -6.59
C VAL A 111 9.83 -18.46 -7.27
N GLU A 112 9.16 -18.89 -8.33
CA GLU A 112 9.50 -20.12 -9.05
C GLU A 112 10.89 -20.04 -9.72
N GLU A 113 11.23 -18.89 -10.32
CA GLU A 113 12.57 -18.64 -10.85
C GLU A 113 13.66 -18.64 -9.78
N LEU A 114 13.37 -18.08 -8.60
CA LEU A 114 14.29 -18.11 -7.45
C LEU A 114 14.51 -19.53 -6.93
N VAL A 115 13.45 -20.34 -6.83
CA VAL A 115 13.55 -21.76 -6.42
C VAL A 115 14.45 -22.53 -7.38
N LEU A 116 14.24 -22.39 -8.69
CA LEU A 116 15.07 -23.02 -9.72
C LEU A 116 16.54 -22.57 -9.66
N THR A 117 16.77 -21.30 -9.29
CA THR A 117 18.12 -20.76 -9.14
C THR A 117 18.81 -21.33 -7.90
N ILE A 118 18.10 -21.46 -6.78
CA ILE A 118 18.60 -22.07 -5.55
C ILE A 118 18.96 -23.55 -5.79
N GLU A 119 18.11 -24.31 -6.48
CA GLU A 119 18.40 -25.71 -6.83
C GLU A 119 19.62 -25.84 -7.74
N LYS A 120 19.81 -24.92 -8.69
CA LYS A 120 21.01 -24.88 -9.54
C LYS A 120 22.27 -24.55 -8.74
N VAL A 121 22.20 -23.61 -7.81
CA VAL A 121 23.32 -23.26 -6.92
C VAL A 121 23.64 -24.40 -5.95
N GLY A 122 22.62 -25.14 -5.49
CA GLY A 122 22.80 -26.34 -4.67
C GLY A 122 23.58 -27.45 -5.38
N LYS A 123 23.37 -27.64 -6.69
CA LYS A 123 24.11 -28.62 -7.51
C LYS A 123 25.59 -28.28 -7.73
N ILE A 124 26.01 -27.03 -7.56
CA ILE A 124 27.42 -26.62 -7.72
C ILE A 124 28.26 -26.96 -6.47
N ARG A 125 27.63 -27.27 -5.33
CA ARG A 125 28.35 -27.61 -4.08
C ARG A 125 28.70 -29.10 -3.91
N GLU A 126 28.33 -29.96 -4.87
CA GLU A 126 28.62 -31.41 -4.87
C GLU A 126 29.65 -31.80 -5.96
N ASP A 127 30.63 -30.95 -6.25
CA ASP A 127 31.82 -31.41 -6.98
C ASP A 127 32.72 -32.15 -5.97
N PRO A 128 32.93 -33.47 -6.11
CA PRO A 128 33.75 -34.22 -5.17
C PRO A 128 35.18 -33.69 -5.23
N ILE A 129 35.71 -33.26 -4.08
CA ILE A 129 37.13 -32.98 -3.90
C ILE A 129 37.86 -34.28 -4.27
N GLY A 130 38.54 -34.28 -5.43
CA GLY A 130 39.36 -35.41 -5.87
C GLY A 130 40.39 -35.77 -4.80
N PRO A 131 40.82 -37.06 -4.74
CA PRO A 131 41.69 -37.52 -3.67
C PRO A 131 42.97 -36.69 -3.63
N ILE A 132 43.26 -36.11 -2.47
CA ILE A 132 44.51 -35.41 -2.19
C ILE A 132 45.61 -36.48 -2.20
N SER A 133 46.42 -36.55 -3.26
CA SER A 133 47.67 -37.31 -3.23
C SER A 133 48.61 -36.64 -2.23
N ILE A 134 48.74 -37.25 -1.06
CA ILE A 134 49.82 -36.97 -0.12
C ILE A 134 51.05 -37.67 -0.71
N ASN A 135 51.98 -36.91 -1.28
CA ASN A 135 53.31 -37.42 -1.55
C ASN A 135 54.02 -37.54 -0.19
N ASP A 136 54.22 -38.77 0.27
CA ASP A 136 55.14 -39.07 1.38
C ASP A 136 56.58 -38.90 0.87
N ASP A 137 57.13 -37.70 1.03
CA ASP A 137 58.57 -37.46 0.92
C ASP A 137 59.28 -37.97 2.18
N PHE A 138 59.92 -39.14 2.07
CA PHE A 138 61.04 -39.61 2.89
C PHE A 138 62.16 -40.14 2.00
#